data_AF-A0A950BR38-F1
#
_entry.id   AF-A0A950BR38-F1
#
_cell.length_a   1.000
_cell.length_b   1.000
_cell.length_c   1.000
_cell.angle_alpha   90.00
_cell.angle_beta   90.00
_cell.angle_gamma   90.00
#
_symmetry.space_group_name_H-M   'P 1'
#
loop_
_entity.id
_entity.type
_entity.pdbx_description
1 polymer ?
#
loop_
_entity_poly.entity_id
_entity_poly.type
_entity_poly.pdbx_seq_one_letter_code
_entity_poly.pdbx_strand_id
1 'polypeptide(L)' 'MRNRRHTLLWMKDLIDHMSRCHDQLQWAGDGATQFFLAEAMLGDLVECQRLCEQLRTAPAAPKGSAVHSTDLVMT' A
#
# COMPACT_ATOMS: atom_id res chain seq x y z
N MET A 1 6.41 12.62 -9.38
CA MET A 1 6.90 11.26 -9.11
C MET A 1 6.31 10.79 -7.77
N ARG A 2 5.34 9.86 -7.74
CA ARG A 2 4.89 9.29 -6.46
C ARG A 2 5.93 8.27 -5.98
N ASN A 3 6.46 8.49 -4.80
CA ASN A 3 7.47 7.64 -4.20
C ASN A 3 6.82 6.31 -3.78
N ARG A 4 7.32 5.18 -4.29
CA ARG A 4 6.85 3.82 -3.94
C ARG A 4 6.75 3.61 -2.42
N ARG A 5 7.69 4.16 -1.64
CA ARG A 5 7.67 4.10 -0.18
C ARG A 5 6.44 4.79 0.41
N HIS A 6 6.09 5.97 -0.12
CA HIS A 6 4.91 6.70 0.32
C HIS A 6 3.62 5.92 0.02
N THR A 7 3.53 5.33 -1.18
CA THR A 7 2.40 4.47 -1.56
C THR A 7 2.25 3.26 -0.65
N LEU A 8 3.36 2.61 -0.27
CA LEU A 8 3.32 1.47 0.66
C LEU A 8 2.94 1.88 2.09
N LEU A 9 3.42 3.04 2.57
CA LEU A 9 3.05 3.56 3.89
C LEU A 9 1.56 3.88 3.95
N TRP A 10 1.03 4.53 2.92
CA TRP A 10 -0.41 4.79 2.86
C TRP A 10 -1.23 3.50 2.81
N MET A 11 -0.81 2.51 2.02
CA MET A 11 -1.49 1.22 1.98
C MET A 11 -1.50 0.53 3.36
N LYS A 12 -0.40 0.64 4.12
CA LYS A 12 -0.35 0.16 5.51
C LYS A 12 -1.37 0.87 6.39
N ASP A 13 -1.44 2.20 6.31
CA ASP A 13 -2.34 3.00 7.15
C ASP A 13 -3.82 2.67 6.88
N LEU A 14 -4.19 2.38 5.62
CA LEU A 14 -5.53 1.91 5.24
C LEU A 14 -5.84 0.52 5.82
N ILE A 15 -4.90 -0.42 5.72
CA ILE A 15 -5.06 -1.76 6.29
C ILE A 15 -5.23 -1.67 7.81
N ASP A 16 -4.41 -0.86 8.48
CA ASP A 16 -4.51 -0.64 9.92
C ASP A 16 -5.85 0.01 10.30
N HIS A 17 -6.40 0.90 9.47
CA HIS A 17 -7.73 1.48 9.70
C HIS A 17 -8.82 0.43 9.58
N MET A 18 -8.83 -0.37 8.51
CA MET A 18 -9.79 -1.44 8.31
C MET A 18 -9.74 -2.48 9.43
N SER A 19 -8.56 -2.85 9.92
CA SER A 19 -8.44 -3.73 11.08
C SER A 19 -9.12 -3.15 12.32
N ARG A 20 -8.91 -1.85 12.60
CA ARG A 20 -9.60 -1.19 13.73
C ARG A 20 -11.11 -1.07 13.52
N CYS A 21 -11.58 -0.85 12.30
CA CYS A 21 -13.02 -0.82 11.98
C CYS A 21 -13.65 -2.19 12.16
N HIS A 22 -12.97 -3.24 11.69
CA HIS A 22 -13.39 -4.62 11.87
C HIS A 22 -13.47 -5.01 13.34
N ASP A 23 -12.46 -4.65 14.15
CA ASP A 23 -12.48 -4.90 15.59
C ASP A 23 -13.65 -4.18 16.27
N GLN A 24 -13.94 -2.93 15.90
CA GLN A 24 -15.11 -2.20 16.41
C GLN A 24 -16.43 -2.85 16.00
N LEU A 25 -16.50 -3.37 14.77
CA LEU A 25 -17.69 -4.02 14.24
C LEU A 25 -18.09 -5.25 15.07
N GLN A 26 -17.11 -5.98 15.62
CA GLN A 26 -17.37 -7.15 16.48
C GLN A 26 -18.16 -6.80 17.75
N TRP A 27 -18.06 -5.56 18.22
CA TRP A 27 -18.69 -5.11 19.46
C TRP A 27 -19.80 -4.07 19.23
N ALA A 28 -20.05 -3.68 17.98
CA ALA A 28 -21.07 -2.71 17.63
C ALA A 28 -22.47 -3.29 17.85
N GLY A 29 -23.20 -2.74 18.83
CA GLY A 29 -24.53 -3.20 19.22
C GLY A 29 -25.69 -2.59 18.42
N ASP A 30 -25.43 -1.56 17.61
CA ASP A 30 -26.44 -0.85 16.83
C ASP A 30 -26.13 -0.91 15.32
N GLY A 31 -27.20 -0.98 14.52
CA GLY A 31 -27.09 -1.12 13.07
C GLY A 31 -26.52 0.11 12.36
N ALA A 32 -26.63 1.30 12.96
CA ALA A 32 -26.11 2.53 12.35
C ALA A 32 -24.57 2.57 12.41
N THR A 33 -24.01 2.21 13.56
CA THR A 33 -22.55 2.06 13.74
C THR A 33 -22.01 0.95 12.86
N GLN A 34 -22.70 -0.20 12.78
CA GLN A 34 -22.28 -1.29 11.88
C GLN A 34 -22.25 -0.86 10.42
N PHE A 35 -23.30 -0.17 9.95
CA PHE A 35 -23.36 0.34 8.59
C PHE A 35 -22.25 1.35 8.31
N PHE A 36 -22.02 2.30 9.22
CA PHE A 36 -20.95 3.28 9.08
C PHE A 36 -19.56 2.64 8.99
N LEU A 37 -19.25 1.68 9.87
CA LEU A 37 -17.97 0.97 9.86
C LEU A 37 -17.78 0.15 8.58
N ALA A 38 -18.84 -0.49 8.08
CA ALA A 38 -18.79 -1.25 6.83
C ALA A 38 -18.56 -0.34 5.61
N GLU A 39 -19.24 0.81 5.53
CA GLU A 39 -19.05 1.79 4.46
C GLU A 39 -17.63 2.39 4.49
N ALA A 40 -17.09 2.69 5.68
CA ALA A 40 -15.72 3.15 5.82
C ALA A 40 -14.71 2.12 5.28
N MET A 41 -14.87 0.84 5.64
CA MET A 41 -14.03 -0.24 5.13
C MET A 41 -14.15 -0.44 3.61
N LEU A 42 -15.35 -0.28 3.03
CA LEU A 42 -15.53 -0.33 1.58
C LEU A 42 -14.74 0.78 0.88
N GLY A 43 -14.75 2.00 1.45
CA GLY A 43 -13.92 3.11 0.96
C GLY A 43 -12.43 2.80 1.01
N ASP A 44 -11.95 2.25 2.12
CA ASP A 44 -10.54 1.87 2.29
C ASP A 44 -10.10 0.77 1.30
N LEU A 45 -10.96 -0.21 1.01
CA LEU A 45 -10.71 -1.26 0.03
C LEU A 45 -10.56 -0.71 -1.39
N VAL A 46 -11.42 0.23 -1.79
CA VAL A 46 -11.34 0.91 -3.09
C VAL A 46 -10.02 1.66 -3.19
N GLU A 47 -9.61 2.39 -2.15
CA GLU A 47 -8.33 3.10 -2.18
C GLU A 47 -7.14 2.12 -2.18
N CYS A 48 -7.19 1.02 -1.42
CA CYS A 48 -6.19 -0.04 -1.47
C CYS A 48 -6.03 -0.61 -2.89
N GLN A 49 -7.13 -0.84 -3.62
CA GLN A 49 -7.08 -1.27 -5.01
C GLN A 49 -6.33 -0.25 -5.90
N ARG A 50 -6.63 1.04 -5.75
CA ARG A 50 -5.95 2.11 -6.52
C ARG A 50 -4.47 2.18 -6.20
N LEU A 51 -4.07 1.98 -4.95
CA LEU A 51 -2.66 1.93 -4.55
C LEU A 51 -1.96 0.69 -5.14
N CYS A 52 -2.64 -0.46 -5.17
CA CYS A 52 -2.11 -1.68 -5.81
C CYS A 52 -1.87 -1.48 -7.31
N GLU A 53 -2.79 -0.83 -8.02
CA GLU A 53 -2.65 -0.51 -9.44
C GLU A 53 -1.48 0.46 -9.69
N GLN A 54 -1.30 1.46 -8.83
CA GLN A 54 -0.15 2.38 -8.87
C GLN A 54 1.18 1.63 -8.64
N LEU A 55 1.23 0.70 -7.69
CA LEU A 55 2.43 -0.09 -7.42
C LEU A 55 2.78 -1.04 -8.57
N ARG A 56 1.78 -1.50 -9.33
CA ARG A 56 1.95 -2.39 -10.49
C ARG A 56 2.45 -1.64 -11.72
N THR A 57 2.02 -0.39 -11.89
CA THR A 57 2.40 0.46 -13.03
C THR A 57 3.71 1.22 -12.81
N ALA A 58 4.17 1.34 -11.55
CA ALA A 58 5.47 1.91 -11.25
C ALA A 58 6.59 1.06 -11.89
N PRO A 59 7.44 1.63 -12.76
CA PRO A 59 8.54 0.89 -13.37
C PRO A 59 9.42 0.31 -12.26
N ALA A 60 9.74 -0.98 -12.38
CA ALA A 60 10.72 -1.61 -11.51
C ALA A 60 11.98 -0.73 -11.53
N ALA A 61 12.48 -0.36 -10.33
CA ALA A 61 13.73 0.36 -10.22
C ALA A 61 14.77 -0.31 -11.12
N PRO A 62 15.57 0.44 -11.89
CA PRO A 62 16.57 -0.15 -12.76
C PRO A 62 17.43 -1.07 -11.90
N LYS A 63 17.37 -2.38 -12.18
CA LYS A 63 18.30 -3.35 -11.61
C LYS A 63 19.67 -2.78 -11.94
N GLY A 64 20.39 -2.32 -10.92
CA GLY A 64 21.71 -1.74 -11.11
C GLY A 64 22.49 -2.68 -12.01
N SER A 65 22.85 -2.21 -13.21
CA SER A 65 23.80 -2.88 -14.06
C SER A 65 24.99 -3.16 -13.16
N ALA A 66 25.24 -4.44 -12.89
CA ALA A 66 26.50 -4.88 -12.34
C ALA A 66 27.55 -4.44 -13.36
N VAL A 67 28.11 -3.25 -13.14
CA VAL A 67 29.30 -2.80 -13.84
C VAL A 67 30.38 -3.75 -13.38
N HIS A 68 30.67 -4.75 -14.22
CA HIS A 68 31.94 -5.46 -14.16
C HIS A 68 33.02 -4.39 -14.36
N SER A 69 33.62 -3.93 -13.26
CA SER A 69 34.80 -3.08 -13.26
C SER A 69 35.96 -3.93 -12.78
N THR A 70 36.46 -4.79 -13.66
CA THR A 70 37.81 -5.36 -13.58
C THR A 70 38.32 -5.56 -15.00
N ASP A 71 38.45 -4.46 -15.74
CA ASP A 71 39.41 -4.37 -16.83
C ASP A 71 39.89 -2.93 -16.94
N LEU A 72 40.95 -2.62 -16.18
CA LEU A 72 41.92 -1.61 -16.57
C LEU A 72 43.31 -2.20 -16.34
N VAL A 73 43.81 -2.83 -17.40
CA VAL A 73 45.23 -3.13 -17.61
C VAL A 73 45.95 -1.81 -17.91
N MET A 74 47.16 -1.63 -17.34
CA MET A 74 48.40 -1.07 -17.96
C MET A 74 49.26 -0.32 -16.95
N THR A 75 50.30 -0.97 -16.39
CA THR A 75 51.74 -0.74 -16.70
C THR A 75 52.61 -1.68 -15.87
#